data_AF-A0A0P7VDB4-F1
#
_entry.id   AF-A0A0P7VDB4-F1
#
_cell.length_a   1.000
_cell.length_b   1.000
_cell.length_c   1.000
_cell.angle_alpha   90.00
_cell.angle_beta   90.00
_cell.angle_gamma   90.00
#
_symmetry.space_group_name_H-M   'P 1'
#
loop_
_entity.id
_entity.type
_entity.pdbx_description
1 polymer ?
#
loop_
_entity_poly.entity_id
_entity_poly.type
_entity_poly.pdbx_seq_one_letter_code
_entity_poly.pdbx_strand_id
1 'polypeptide(L)'
;CTDGYEFDAERQACRDIDECAILPDACKGGMRCTNHFGGYLCLPPNAQIFVTNGEELPPQRPETQPSHRVVQPNAGRTVQCTVGFTLNEHNHCRDVNECEVGNPCQHQCYNIIGSFLCQCDQGYELAPDSISCQDVDECSFSSYMCQYQCVNQPGGYVCTCPEGYQLQGTRMCQDINECETGHNCQDHEMCWNYHGGFRCYPRNPCHEPYVRTGDNCQSTAVCHGLPPSIVYKYMNILSGRSVPADIFQIQATNVYANSVNTFRIKSGNEGREFYLRRSSNVSAMLVMTKPLTGPREYVVDLEMVSHNVMNYRSSSLLRLTIIVGPYSF
;
A
#
# COMPACT_ATOMS: atom_id res chain seq x y z
N CYS A 1 -13.15 9.15 -8.07
CA CYS A 1 -12.71 10.42 -8.67
C CYS A 1 -11.19 10.38 -8.80
N THR A 2 -10.62 11.09 -9.76
CA THR A 2 -9.17 11.28 -9.84
C THR A 2 -8.70 12.14 -8.67
N ASP A 3 -7.40 12.10 -8.35
CA ASP A 3 -6.81 12.93 -7.31
C ASP A 3 -7.05 14.42 -7.60
N GLY A 4 -7.39 15.22 -6.58
CA GLY A 4 -7.89 16.61 -6.75
C GLY A 4 -9.41 16.74 -6.87
N TYR A 5 -10.13 15.61 -6.88
CA TYR A 5 -11.59 15.59 -6.93
C TYR A 5 -12.19 14.66 -5.86
N GLU A 6 -13.26 15.10 -5.23
CA GLU A 6 -14.03 14.29 -4.28
C GLU A 6 -15.37 13.84 -4.85
N PHE A 7 -15.86 12.68 -4.41
CA PHE A 7 -17.12 12.15 -4.88
C PHE A 7 -18.30 12.82 -4.17
N ASP A 8 -19.10 13.58 -4.92
CA ASP A 8 -20.34 14.16 -4.45
C ASP A 8 -21.47 13.13 -4.61
N ALA A 9 -21.85 12.49 -3.51
CA ALA A 9 -22.86 11.43 -3.50
C ALA A 9 -24.26 11.92 -3.89
N GLU A 10 -24.59 13.20 -3.68
CA GLU A 10 -25.88 13.77 -4.08
C GLU A 10 -25.94 13.99 -5.59
N ARG A 11 -24.82 14.41 -6.18
CA ARG A 11 -24.73 14.67 -7.64
C ARG A 11 -24.30 13.46 -8.45
N GLN A 12 -23.90 12.36 -7.79
CA GLN A 12 -23.31 11.18 -8.42
C GLN A 12 -22.15 11.54 -9.37
N ALA A 13 -21.39 12.58 -9.01
CA ALA A 13 -20.37 13.18 -9.85
C ALA A 13 -19.14 13.54 -9.02
N CYS A 14 -18.00 13.65 -9.69
CA CYS A 14 -16.78 14.15 -9.07
C CYS A 14 -16.83 15.67 -9.05
N ARG A 15 -16.69 16.25 -7.86
CA ARG A 15 -16.54 17.70 -7.68
C ARG A 15 -15.10 18.02 -7.35
N ASP A 16 -14.68 19.17 -7.83
CA ASP A 16 -13.38 19.75 -7.54
C ASP A 16 -13.20 19.96 -6.03
N ILE A 17 -12.03 19.63 -5.50
CA ILE A 17 -11.68 19.90 -4.11
C ILE A 17 -11.15 21.34 -4.04
N ASP A 18 -11.66 22.17 -3.13
CA ASP A 18 -11.05 23.49 -2.89
C ASP A 18 -9.82 23.36 -2.00
N GLU A 19 -8.65 23.09 -2.57
CA GLU A 19 -7.44 22.90 -1.77
C GLU A 19 -7.02 24.18 -1.05
N CYS A 20 -7.35 25.37 -1.57
CA CYS A 20 -7.04 26.63 -0.89
C CYS A 20 -7.87 26.82 0.39
N ALA A 21 -9.08 26.27 0.45
CA ALA A 21 -9.89 26.26 1.66
C ALA A 21 -9.37 25.25 2.71
N ILE A 22 -8.74 24.16 2.26
CA ILE A 22 -8.28 23.06 3.11
C ILE A 22 -6.83 23.26 3.58
N LEU A 23 -6.00 23.90 2.74
CA LEU A 23 -4.58 24.18 2.95
C LEU A 23 -4.32 25.69 2.82
N PRO A 24 -4.64 26.51 3.85
CA PRO A 24 -4.48 27.96 3.77
C PRO A 24 -3.03 28.44 3.58
N ASP A 25 -2.05 27.60 3.93
CA ASP A 25 -0.61 27.86 3.75
C ASP A 25 0.01 27.09 2.57
N ALA A 26 -0.81 26.63 1.61
CA ALA A 26 -0.35 25.83 0.48
C ALA A 26 0.70 26.54 -0.40
N CYS A 27 0.69 27.87 -0.43
CA CYS A 27 1.58 28.69 -1.24
C CYS A 27 2.70 29.32 -0.40
N LYS A 28 3.95 29.01 -0.75
CA LYS A 28 5.15 29.55 -0.07
C LYS A 28 5.54 30.92 -0.62
N GLY A 29 6.25 31.73 0.17
CA GLY A 29 6.85 32.99 -0.29
C GLY A 29 5.89 34.18 -0.45
N GLY A 30 4.78 34.21 0.29
CA GLY A 30 3.81 35.31 0.24
C GLY A 30 2.93 35.33 -1.01
N MET A 31 2.84 34.19 -1.71
CA MET A 31 1.93 33.99 -2.84
C MET A 31 0.50 33.70 -2.35
N ARG A 32 -0.49 34.18 -3.09
CA ARG A 32 -1.92 33.94 -2.89
C ARG A 32 -2.32 32.62 -3.57
N CYS A 33 -3.02 31.76 -2.83
CA CYS A 33 -3.66 30.55 -3.35
C CYS A 33 -4.95 30.89 -4.12
N THR A 34 -5.16 30.28 -5.28
CA THR A 34 -6.42 30.33 -6.03
C THR A 34 -6.83 28.92 -6.44
N ASN A 35 -8.06 28.52 -6.13
CA ASN A 35 -8.57 27.19 -6.46
C ASN A 35 -8.70 26.99 -7.97
N HIS A 36 -8.36 25.81 -8.46
CA HIS A 36 -8.41 25.44 -9.88
C HIS A 36 -8.98 24.02 -10.05
N PHE A 37 -9.49 23.69 -11.22
CA PHE A 37 -9.97 22.33 -11.46
C PHE A 37 -8.83 21.32 -11.33
N GLY A 38 -8.98 20.38 -10.40
CA GLY A 38 -8.02 19.32 -10.08
C GLY A 38 -6.83 19.74 -9.22
N GLY A 39 -6.85 20.95 -8.63
CA GLY A 39 -5.74 21.44 -7.80
C GLY A 39 -5.79 22.95 -7.50
N TYR A 40 -4.68 23.54 -7.10
CA TYR A 40 -4.60 24.97 -6.80
C TYR A 40 -3.41 25.66 -7.48
N LEU A 41 -3.54 26.97 -7.68
CA LEU A 41 -2.54 27.86 -8.26
C LEU A 41 -1.99 28.80 -7.20
N CYS A 42 -0.66 29.00 -7.18
CA CYS A 42 0.00 29.99 -6.33
C CYS A 42 0.44 31.19 -7.16
N LEU A 43 -0.12 32.36 -6.84
CA LEU A 43 0.07 33.57 -7.62
C LEU A 43 0.68 34.69 -6.76
N PRO A 44 1.41 35.64 -7.36
CA PRO A 44 1.70 36.91 -6.70
C PRO A 44 0.40 37.60 -6.23
N PRO A 45 0.40 38.34 -5.10
CA PRO A 45 -0.80 38.95 -4.53
C PRO A 45 -1.62 39.83 -5.50
N ASN A 46 -0.96 40.42 -6.49
CA ASN A 46 -1.55 41.36 -7.45
C ASN A 46 -1.68 40.78 -8.88
N ALA A 47 -1.46 39.48 -9.08
CA ALA A 47 -1.61 38.88 -10.41
C ALA A 47 -3.09 38.84 -10.84
N GLN A 48 -3.36 39.32 -12.06
CA GLN A 48 -4.64 39.16 -12.76
C GLN A 48 -4.47 38.07 -13.81
N ILE A 49 -5.22 36.96 -13.67
CA ILE A 49 -5.22 35.86 -14.65
C ILE A 49 -6.28 36.17 -15.71
N PHE A 50 -5.90 36.10 -16.97
CA PHE A 50 -6.84 36.13 -18.09
C PHE A 50 -6.99 34.70 -18.61
N VAL A 51 -8.07 34.02 -18.20
CA VAL A 51 -8.40 32.69 -18.72
C VAL A 51 -8.94 32.88 -20.13
N THR A 52 -8.19 32.47 -21.15
CA THR A 52 -8.59 32.56 -22.56
C THR A 52 -9.58 31.45 -22.93
N ASN A 53 -10.74 31.43 -22.28
CA ASN A 53 -11.90 30.71 -22.79
C ASN A 53 -12.85 31.71 -23.48
N GLY A 54 -12.45 32.18 -24.66
CA GLY A 54 -13.36 32.58 -25.75
C GLY A 54 -14.41 33.66 -25.50
N GLU A 55 -14.45 34.38 -24.38
CA GLU A 55 -15.34 35.53 -24.19
C GLU A 55 -14.55 36.84 -24.15
N GLU A 56 -14.81 37.64 -25.18
CA GLU A 56 -14.34 39.02 -25.31
C GLU A 56 -14.89 39.84 -24.14
N LEU A 57 -13.99 40.28 -23.24
CA LEU A 57 -14.36 41.15 -22.13
C LEU A 57 -14.95 42.47 -22.66
N PRO A 58 -16.00 43.02 -22.02
CA PRO A 58 -16.54 44.32 -22.37
C PRO A 58 -15.47 45.41 -22.17
N PRO A 59 -15.58 46.54 -22.89
CA PRO A 59 -14.56 47.59 -22.86
C PRO A 59 -14.41 48.10 -21.43
N GLN A 60 -13.28 47.79 -20.80
CA GLN A 60 -12.96 48.32 -19.49
C GLN A 60 -12.82 49.84 -19.58
N ARG A 61 -13.52 50.56 -18.71
CA ARG A 61 -13.40 52.01 -18.57
C ARG A 61 -11.93 52.36 -18.26
N PRO A 62 -11.42 53.48 -18.80
CA PRO A 62 -10.00 53.81 -18.72
C PRO A 62 -9.68 54.38 -17.35
N GLU A 63 -9.17 53.55 -16.44
CA GLU A 63 -8.44 53.90 -15.20
C GLU A 63 -8.22 52.55 -14.49
N THR A 64 -7.04 51.96 -14.30
CA THR A 64 -5.66 52.45 -14.17
C THR A 64 -4.72 51.31 -14.60
N GLN A 65 -4.36 51.23 -15.88
CA GLN A 65 -3.15 50.48 -16.24
C GLN A 65 -1.96 51.35 -15.84
N PRO A 66 -0.96 50.84 -15.09
CA PRO A 66 0.27 51.59 -14.89
C PRO A 66 0.83 51.90 -16.27
N SER A 67 0.95 53.18 -16.61
CA SER A 67 1.55 53.58 -17.87
C SER A 67 3.04 53.24 -17.79
N HIS A 68 3.39 52.04 -18.28
CA HIS A 68 4.78 51.61 -18.47
C HIS A 68 5.42 52.35 -19.67
N ARG A 69 5.21 53.67 -19.75
CA ARG A 69 5.86 54.55 -20.72
C ARG A 69 7.18 55.03 -20.14
N VAL A 70 8.28 54.53 -20.68
CA VAL A 70 9.59 55.16 -20.44
C VAL A 70 9.68 56.40 -21.33
N VAL A 71 9.51 57.59 -20.76
CA VAL A 71 9.71 58.85 -21.47
C VAL A 71 11.18 59.23 -21.36
N GLN A 72 11.98 59.03 -22.41
CA GLN A 72 13.32 59.61 -22.48
C GLN A 72 13.24 61.11 -22.80
N PRO A 73 13.97 61.97 -22.09
CA PRO A 73 13.97 63.41 -22.36
C PRO A 73 14.97 63.73 -23.47
N ASN A 74 14.50 63.72 -24.73
CA ASN A 74 14.77 64.70 -25.79
C ASN A 74 14.65 64.09 -27.20
N ALA A 75 13.98 64.85 -28.08
CA ALA A 75 13.94 64.75 -29.55
C ALA A 75 13.52 63.39 -30.16
N GLY A 76 12.21 63.25 -30.42
CA GLY A 76 11.61 62.12 -31.15
C GLY A 76 10.74 61.28 -30.22
N ARG A 77 9.42 61.33 -30.40
CA ARG A 77 8.43 60.67 -29.53
C ARG A 77 8.37 59.16 -29.82
N THR A 78 9.46 58.42 -29.65
CA THR A 78 9.46 56.96 -29.71
C THR A 78 9.00 56.40 -28.37
N VAL A 79 7.76 55.91 -28.34
CA VAL A 79 7.24 55.16 -27.19
C VAL A 79 7.95 53.79 -27.19
N GLN A 80 8.62 53.43 -26.11
CA GLN A 80 9.16 52.08 -25.91
C GLN A 80 8.36 51.41 -24.80
N CYS A 81 7.87 50.20 -25.08
CA CYS A 81 7.18 49.37 -24.10
C CYS A 81 8.20 48.53 -23.32
N THR A 82 7.88 48.24 -22.06
CA THR A 82 8.65 47.32 -21.23
C THR A 82 8.53 45.88 -21.75
N VAL A 83 9.44 44.99 -21.34
CA VAL A 83 9.38 43.55 -21.66
C VAL A 83 8.00 43.00 -21.28
N GLY A 84 7.42 42.15 -22.13
CA GLY A 84 6.05 41.63 -21.99
C GLY A 84 4.96 42.51 -22.63
N PHE A 85 5.31 43.64 -23.27
CA PHE A 85 4.35 44.54 -23.91
C PHE A 85 4.77 44.95 -25.33
N THR A 86 3.79 45.11 -26.22
CA THR A 86 3.98 45.58 -27.60
C THR A 86 3.14 46.83 -27.88
N LEU A 87 3.59 47.63 -28.85
CA LEU A 87 2.86 48.82 -29.30
C LEU A 87 1.65 48.43 -30.15
N ASN A 88 0.47 48.94 -29.79
CA ASN A 88 -0.68 48.89 -30.67
C ASN A 88 -0.71 50.08 -31.65
N GLU A 89 -1.68 50.09 -32.57
CA GLU A 89 -1.89 51.14 -33.59
C GLU A 89 -2.09 52.56 -32.99
N HIS A 90 -2.38 52.67 -31.69
CA HIS A 90 -2.64 53.93 -30.98
C HIS A 90 -1.46 54.39 -30.11
N ASN A 91 -0.25 53.82 -30.27
CA ASN A 91 0.93 54.09 -29.44
C ASN A 91 0.71 53.80 -27.94
N HIS A 92 -0.14 52.82 -27.63
CA HIS A 92 -0.32 52.30 -26.27
C HIS A 92 0.36 50.94 -26.16
N CYS A 93 0.95 50.67 -24.99
CA CYS A 93 1.54 49.37 -24.69
C CYS A 93 0.43 48.40 -24.33
N ARG A 94 0.24 47.39 -25.17
CA ARG A 94 -0.65 46.26 -24.92
C ARG A 94 0.20 45.09 -24.46
N ASP A 95 -0.33 44.37 -23.49
CA ASP A 95 0.21 43.09 -23.04
C ASP A 95 0.40 42.10 -24.21
N VAL A 96 1.52 41.39 -24.21
CA VAL A 96 1.78 40.30 -25.16
C VAL A 96 1.25 39.03 -24.55
N ASN A 97 0.36 38.33 -25.25
CA ASN A 97 -0.03 37.00 -24.81
C ASN A 97 1.03 35.98 -25.24
N GLU A 98 2.01 35.69 -24.39
CA GLU A 98 3.07 34.74 -24.74
C GLU A 98 2.54 33.31 -24.98
N CYS A 99 1.41 32.96 -24.37
CA CYS A 99 0.76 31.66 -24.58
C CYS A 99 0.21 31.50 -26.01
N GLU A 100 -0.18 32.59 -26.67
CA GLU A 100 -0.65 32.57 -28.07
C GLU A 100 0.50 32.76 -29.09
N VAL A 101 1.57 33.46 -28.71
CA VAL A 101 2.68 33.76 -29.61
C VAL A 101 3.60 32.55 -29.81
N GLY A 102 3.70 31.66 -28.83
CA GLY A 102 4.53 30.45 -28.97
C GLY A 102 4.42 29.41 -27.86
N ASN A 103 3.56 29.61 -26.86
CA ASN A 103 3.42 28.78 -25.67
C ASN A 103 4.77 28.38 -25.04
N PRO A 104 5.36 29.26 -24.21
CA PRO A 104 6.69 29.03 -23.64
C PRO A 104 6.74 27.88 -22.62
N CYS A 105 5.59 27.39 -22.13
CA CYS A 105 5.51 26.41 -21.05
C CYS A 105 5.58 24.96 -21.56
N GLN A 106 6.15 24.05 -20.77
CA GLN A 106 6.13 22.62 -21.11
C GLN A 106 4.72 22.02 -21.06
N HIS A 107 3.92 22.39 -20.05
CA HIS A 107 2.54 21.94 -19.88
C HIS A 107 1.55 23.10 -20.10
N GLN A 108 0.96 23.65 -19.03
CA GLN A 108 -0.10 24.65 -19.11
C GLN A 108 0.49 26.07 -19.02
N CYS A 109 0.01 26.99 -19.88
CA CYS A 109 0.43 28.39 -19.91
C CYS A 109 -0.75 29.31 -19.60
N TYR A 110 -0.52 30.25 -18.70
CA TYR A 110 -1.48 31.27 -18.31
C TYR A 110 -0.89 32.66 -18.56
N ASN A 111 -1.58 33.47 -19.36
CA ASN A 111 -1.17 34.83 -19.60
C ASN A 111 -1.50 35.74 -18.41
N ILE A 112 -0.54 36.56 -17.98
CA ILE A 112 -0.70 37.56 -16.93
C ILE A 112 -0.20 38.92 -17.44
N ILE A 113 -0.60 40.02 -16.81
CA ILE A 113 -0.13 41.34 -17.28
C ILE A 113 1.39 41.45 -17.13
N GLY A 114 2.07 41.62 -18.26
CA GLY A 114 3.51 41.81 -18.39
C GLY A 114 4.36 40.55 -18.36
N SER A 115 3.76 39.35 -18.34
CA SER A 115 4.45 38.05 -18.36
C SER A 115 3.47 36.89 -18.58
N PHE A 116 3.96 35.66 -18.52
CA PHE A 116 3.14 34.45 -18.40
C PHE A 116 3.49 33.68 -17.13
N LEU A 117 2.66 32.71 -16.77
CA LEU A 117 2.88 31.71 -15.73
C LEU A 117 2.73 30.31 -16.32
N CYS A 118 3.69 29.44 -16.02
CA CYS A 118 3.58 28.02 -16.34
C CYS A 118 3.07 27.22 -15.15
N GLN A 119 2.17 26.28 -15.41
CA GLN A 119 1.70 25.30 -14.45
C GLN A 119 1.93 23.90 -14.99
N CYS A 120 2.40 23.03 -14.11
CA CYS A 120 2.62 21.63 -14.44
C CYS A 120 1.36 20.81 -14.16
N ASP A 121 1.09 19.84 -15.03
CA ASP A 121 0.09 18.80 -14.81
C ASP A 121 0.34 18.04 -13.51
N GLN A 122 -0.69 17.34 -13.03
CA GLN A 122 -0.63 16.52 -11.82
C GLN A 122 0.53 15.50 -11.88
N GLY A 123 1.25 15.34 -10.77
CA GLY A 123 2.44 14.48 -10.69
C GLY A 123 3.73 15.17 -11.15
N TYR A 124 3.68 16.46 -11.51
CA TYR A 124 4.86 17.23 -11.90
C TYR A 124 5.00 18.52 -11.08
N GLU A 125 6.24 18.93 -10.85
CA GLU A 125 6.60 20.20 -10.23
C GLU A 125 7.32 21.13 -11.19
N LEU A 126 7.12 22.44 -11.00
CA LEU A 126 7.73 23.46 -11.84
C LEU A 126 9.23 23.53 -11.53
N ALA A 127 10.05 23.38 -12.57
CA ALA A 127 11.50 23.45 -12.47
C ALA A 127 11.98 24.87 -12.11
N PRO A 128 13.25 25.04 -11.67
CA PRO A 128 13.79 26.36 -11.33
C PRO A 128 13.82 27.40 -12.46
N ASP A 129 13.63 26.97 -13.72
CA ASP A 129 13.50 27.84 -14.88
C ASP A 129 12.09 28.43 -15.04
N SER A 130 11.14 28.03 -14.18
CA SER A 130 9.73 28.41 -14.19
C SER A 130 8.98 28.06 -15.49
N ILE A 131 9.53 27.16 -16.30
CA ILE A 131 9.03 26.81 -17.64
C ILE A 131 8.87 25.30 -17.79
N SER A 132 9.89 24.55 -17.37
CA SER A 132 9.93 23.10 -17.50
C SER A 132 9.20 22.44 -16.33
N CYS A 133 8.67 21.24 -16.58
CA CYS A 133 7.97 20.45 -15.59
C CYS A 133 8.75 19.15 -15.33
N GLN A 134 9.15 18.96 -14.08
CA GLN A 134 9.87 17.78 -13.63
C GLN A 134 8.93 16.84 -12.90
N ASP A 135 9.09 15.56 -13.15
CA ASP A 135 8.31 14.52 -12.53
C ASP A 135 8.55 14.50 -11.01
N VAL A 136 7.48 14.41 -10.22
CA VAL A 136 7.57 14.30 -8.76
C VAL A 136 7.76 12.83 -8.43
N ASP A 137 8.92 12.47 -7.88
CA ASP A 137 9.15 11.09 -7.44
C ASP A 137 8.42 10.83 -6.12
N GLU A 138 7.17 10.35 -6.19
CA GLU A 138 6.38 10.06 -4.98
C GLU A 138 6.94 8.89 -4.17
N CYS A 139 7.71 8.01 -4.83
CA CYS A 139 8.39 6.90 -4.15
C CYS A 139 9.53 7.37 -3.26
N SER A 140 10.12 8.54 -3.54
CA SER A 140 11.17 9.14 -2.71
C SER A 140 10.64 9.80 -1.42
N PHE A 141 9.35 10.15 -1.38
CA PHE A 141 8.73 10.87 -0.26
C PHE A 141 8.42 9.98 0.95
N SER A 142 7.98 8.74 0.72
CA SER A 142 7.57 7.85 1.82
C SER A 142 7.60 6.37 1.42
N SER A 143 8.21 5.55 2.28
CA SER A 143 8.20 4.09 2.17
C SER A 143 6.81 3.47 2.36
N TYR A 144 5.80 4.24 2.77
CA TYR A 144 4.45 3.75 3.06
C TYR A 144 3.44 3.95 1.91
N MET A 145 3.88 4.44 0.74
CA MET A 145 3.00 4.64 -0.41
C MET A 145 2.47 3.31 -0.98
N CYS A 146 3.30 2.26 -0.97
CA CYS A 146 2.94 0.92 -1.42
C CYS A 146 3.21 -0.08 -0.31
N GLN A 147 2.40 -1.15 -0.22
CA GLN A 147 2.63 -2.21 0.78
C GLN A 147 3.93 -2.99 0.53
N TYR A 148 4.37 -3.11 -0.73
CA TYR A 148 5.61 -3.79 -1.10
C TYR A 148 6.61 -2.88 -1.82
N GLN A 149 6.40 -2.61 -3.11
CA GLN A 149 7.36 -1.85 -3.92
C GLN A 149 6.65 -0.74 -4.70
N CYS A 150 7.16 0.48 -4.54
CA CYS A 150 6.78 1.66 -5.32
C CYS A 150 7.72 1.79 -6.53
N VAL A 151 7.15 2.06 -7.69
CA VAL A 151 7.89 2.35 -8.93
C VAL A 151 7.40 3.70 -9.44
N ASN A 152 8.31 4.68 -9.46
CA ASN A 152 8.02 6.01 -9.97
C ASN A 152 7.81 5.97 -11.49
N GLN A 153 6.83 6.72 -11.98
CA GLN A 153 6.48 6.82 -13.40
C GLN A 153 6.24 8.29 -13.77
N PRO A 154 6.43 8.71 -15.03
CA PRO A 154 6.11 10.08 -15.41
C PRO A 154 4.64 10.44 -15.11
N GLY A 155 4.42 11.41 -14.22
CA GLY A 155 3.12 11.91 -13.78
C GLY A 155 2.47 11.12 -12.65
N GLY A 156 3.20 10.21 -11.99
CA GLY A 156 2.69 9.47 -10.84
C GLY A 156 3.51 8.22 -10.49
N TYR A 157 2.88 7.23 -9.86
CA TYR A 157 3.57 6.01 -9.47
C TYR A 157 2.67 4.79 -9.59
N VAL A 158 3.32 3.63 -9.67
CA VAL A 158 2.63 2.33 -9.62
C VAL A 158 3.19 1.49 -8.49
N CYS A 159 2.29 0.85 -7.74
CA CYS A 159 2.66 -0.16 -6.77
C CYS A 159 2.73 -1.54 -7.42
N THR A 160 3.75 -2.30 -7.07
CA THR A 160 3.93 -3.68 -7.53
C THR A 160 3.95 -4.62 -6.33
N CYS A 161 3.50 -5.85 -6.55
CA CYS A 161 3.45 -6.90 -5.55
C CYS A 161 4.45 -8.01 -5.89
N PRO A 162 4.98 -8.72 -4.88
CA PRO A 162 5.90 -9.82 -5.13
C PRO A 162 5.19 -11.03 -5.74
N GLU A 163 5.97 -12.03 -6.13
CA GLU A 163 5.46 -13.32 -6.55
C GLU A 163 4.54 -13.95 -5.49
N GLY A 164 3.44 -14.56 -5.94
CA GLY A 164 2.38 -15.11 -5.07
C GLY A 164 1.36 -14.07 -4.60
N TYR A 165 1.49 -12.79 -4.99
CA TYR A 165 0.56 -11.72 -4.62
C TYR A 165 0.08 -10.94 -5.84
N GLN A 166 -1.13 -10.41 -5.73
CA GLN A 166 -1.74 -9.53 -6.72
C GLN A 166 -2.12 -8.18 -6.10
N LEU A 167 -2.09 -7.12 -6.90
CA LEU A 167 -2.44 -5.78 -6.44
C LEU A 167 -3.96 -5.70 -6.22
N GLN A 168 -4.36 -5.42 -4.98
CA GLN A 168 -5.73 -5.13 -4.58
C GLN A 168 -5.91 -3.62 -4.42
N GLY A 169 -6.72 -3.03 -5.29
CA GLY A 169 -6.82 -1.58 -5.41
C GLY A 169 -5.57 -0.99 -6.06
N THR A 170 -4.96 0.02 -5.43
CA THR A 170 -3.78 0.73 -5.98
C THR A 170 -2.50 0.55 -5.17
N ARG A 171 -2.58 0.05 -3.93
CA ARG A 171 -1.44 0.06 -2.99
C ARG A 171 -1.22 -1.22 -2.19
N MET A 172 -2.24 -2.08 -2.09
CA MET A 172 -2.19 -3.28 -1.23
C MET A 172 -1.93 -4.53 -2.05
N CYS A 173 -1.18 -5.46 -1.48
CA CYS A 173 -0.89 -6.77 -2.03
C CYS A 173 -1.74 -7.82 -1.32
N GLN A 174 -2.56 -8.51 -2.10
CA GLN A 174 -3.37 -9.62 -1.65
C GLN A 174 -2.73 -10.93 -2.11
N ASP A 175 -2.64 -11.87 -1.18
CA ASP A 175 -2.19 -13.23 -1.45
C ASP A 175 -3.08 -13.89 -2.53
N ILE A 176 -2.44 -14.52 -3.52
CA ILE A 176 -3.14 -15.30 -4.53
C ILE A 176 -3.42 -16.67 -3.93
N ASN A 177 -4.68 -17.09 -3.92
CA ASN A 177 -5.01 -18.44 -3.50
C ASN A 177 -4.79 -19.42 -4.66
N GLU A 178 -3.59 -20.00 -4.77
CA GLU A 178 -3.30 -20.94 -5.87
C GLU A 178 -4.14 -22.23 -5.78
N CYS A 179 -4.66 -22.55 -4.58
CA CYS A 179 -5.59 -23.66 -4.42
C CYS A 179 -6.95 -23.41 -5.10
N GLU A 180 -7.30 -22.16 -5.39
CA GLU A 180 -8.53 -21.77 -6.10
C GLU A 180 -8.27 -21.38 -7.55
N THR A 181 -7.11 -20.79 -7.86
CA THR A 181 -6.78 -20.27 -9.20
C THR A 181 -6.09 -21.31 -10.09
N GLY A 182 -5.43 -22.31 -9.51
CA GLY A 182 -4.80 -23.41 -10.23
C GLY A 182 -3.53 -23.89 -9.53
N HIS A 183 -3.44 -25.20 -9.29
CA HIS A 183 -2.35 -25.83 -8.56
C HIS A 183 -1.90 -27.14 -9.20
N ASN A 184 -0.67 -27.54 -8.91
CA ASN A 184 -0.04 -28.74 -9.49
C ASN A 184 -0.12 -29.97 -8.58
N CYS A 185 -0.97 -29.94 -7.55
CA CYS A 185 -1.16 -31.06 -6.63
C CYS A 185 -1.81 -32.27 -7.31
N GLN A 186 -1.34 -33.46 -6.95
CA GLN A 186 -1.88 -34.73 -7.42
C GLN A 186 -3.24 -35.04 -6.76
N ASP A 187 -4.03 -35.94 -7.33
CA ASP A 187 -5.35 -36.33 -6.80
C ASP A 187 -5.31 -36.87 -5.36
N HIS A 188 -4.20 -37.50 -4.97
CA HIS A 188 -3.98 -38.04 -3.63
C HIS A 188 -3.40 -37.01 -2.63
N GLU A 189 -3.22 -35.77 -3.08
CA GLU A 189 -2.74 -34.65 -2.28
C GLU A 189 -3.88 -33.67 -1.99
N MET A 190 -3.71 -32.90 -0.92
CA MET A 190 -4.50 -31.73 -0.61
C MET A 190 -3.65 -30.49 -0.87
N CYS A 191 -4.22 -29.51 -1.54
CA CYS A 191 -3.61 -28.20 -1.69
C CYS A 191 -3.79 -27.40 -0.39
N TRP A 192 -2.73 -26.74 0.04
CA TRP A 192 -2.72 -25.82 1.16
C TRP A 192 -2.13 -24.49 0.74
N ASN A 193 -2.96 -23.45 0.78
CA ASN A 193 -2.55 -22.09 0.48
C ASN A 193 -1.86 -21.45 1.69
N TYR A 194 -0.79 -20.71 1.47
CA TYR A 194 -0.10 -19.92 2.48
C TYR A 194 0.33 -18.57 1.90
N HIS A 195 0.74 -17.64 2.77
CA HIS A 195 1.17 -16.31 2.34
C HIS A 195 2.37 -16.39 1.39
N GLY A 196 2.15 -16.06 0.10
CA GLY A 196 3.16 -16.09 -0.96
C GLY A 196 3.34 -17.44 -1.65
N GLY A 197 2.37 -18.34 -1.56
CA GLY A 197 2.36 -19.56 -2.37
C GLY A 197 1.50 -20.69 -1.83
N PHE A 198 1.63 -21.86 -2.44
CA PHE A 198 0.91 -23.07 -2.02
C PHE A 198 1.84 -24.26 -1.83
N ARG A 199 1.34 -25.25 -1.10
CA ARG A 199 1.99 -26.54 -0.97
C ARG A 199 0.99 -27.69 -1.05
N CYS A 200 1.43 -28.78 -1.65
CA CYS A 200 0.68 -30.03 -1.69
C CYS A 200 1.10 -30.91 -0.51
N TYR A 201 0.14 -31.34 0.29
CA TYR A 201 0.35 -32.30 1.36
C TYR A 201 -0.38 -33.61 1.06
N PRO A 202 0.15 -34.78 1.47
CA PRO A 202 -0.58 -36.03 1.34
C PRO A 202 -1.91 -35.96 2.12
N ARG A 203 -3.02 -36.43 1.54
CA ARG A 203 -4.33 -36.44 2.24
C ARG A 203 -4.31 -37.32 3.50
N ASN A 204 -3.64 -38.47 3.43
CA ASN A 204 -3.53 -39.45 4.51
C ASN A 204 -2.06 -39.85 4.74
N PRO A 205 -1.24 -39.01 5.40
CA PRO A 205 0.15 -39.33 5.66
C PRO A 205 0.28 -40.37 6.78
N CYS A 206 1.05 -41.44 6.54
CA CYS A 206 1.50 -42.32 7.62
C CYS A 206 2.65 -41.64 8.37
N HIS A 207 2.47 -41.42 9.66
CA HIS A 207 3.48 -40.84 10.54
C HIS A 207 4.57 -41.87 10.84
N GLU A 208 5.83 -41.48 11.03
CA GLU A 208 6.87 -42.43 11.51
C GLU A 208 6.58 -42.89 12.95
N PRO A 209 6.49 -44.21 13.23
CA PRO A 209 7.11 -45.32 12.49
C PRO A 209 6.11 -46.16 11.66
N TYR A 210 4.93 -45.63 11.37
CA TYR A 210 3.94 -46.28 10.53
C TYR A 210 4.33 -46.21 9.05
N VAL A 211 4.33 -47.35 8.40
CA VAL A 211 4.59 -47.49 6.96
C VAL A 211 3.28 -47.78 6.25
N ARG A 212 3.08 -47.11 5.11
CA ARG A 212 1.91 -47.33 4.27
C ARG A 212 1.97 -48.74 3.68
N THR A 213 0.96 -49.56 4.00
CA THR A 213 0.79 -50.92 3.46
C THR A 213 -0.60 -50.98 2.83
N GLY A 214 -0.66 -50.81 1.50
CA GLY A 214 -1.92 -50.57 0.79
C GLY A 214 -2.54 -49.22 1.17
N ASP A 215 -3.79 -49.24 1.63
CA ASP A 215 -4.51 -48.03 2.10
C ASP A 215 -4.41 -47.80 3.61
N ASN A 216 -3.72 -48.66 4.36
CA ASN A 216 -3.60 -48.57 5.81
C ASN A 216 -2.16 -48.25 6.25
N CYS A 217 -2.03 -47.55 7.37
CA CYS A 217 -0.75 -47.31 8.03
C CYS A 217 -0.47 -48.42 9.04
N GLN A 218 0.57 -49.24 8.82
CA GLN A 218 0.97 -50.30 9.74
C GLN A 218 2.20 -49.89 10.53
N SER A 219 2.18 -50.11 11.85
CA SER A 219 3.34 -49.76 12.68
C SER A 219 4.47 -50.77 12.52
N THR A 220 5.70 -50.27 12.45
CA THR A 220 6.92 -51.08 12.53
C THR A 220 7.46 -51.20 13.96
N ALA A 221 6.81 -50.58 14.95
CA ALA A 221 7.27 -50.50 16.34
C ALA A 221 6.31 -51.18 17.33
N VAL A 222 6.81 -51.49 18.53
CA VAL A 222 6.04 -52.14 19.61
C VAL A 222 4.91 -51.23 20.10
N CYS A 223 3.67 -51.73 20.10
CA CYS A 223 2.43 -50.97 20.35
C CYS A 223 2.39 -50.15 21.64
N HIS A 224 3.12 -50.54 22.68
CA HIS A 224 3.08 -49.87 23.99
C HIS A 224 3.67 -48.45 24.02
N GLY A 225 4.40 -48.04 22.97
CA GLY A 225 5.02 -46.70 22.89
C GLY A 225 4.39 -45.74 21.87
N LEU A 226 3.35 -46.16 21.16
CA LEU A 226 2.79 -45.39 20.05
C LEU A 226 1.63 -44.49 20.49
N PRO A 227 1.51 -43.28 19.94
CA PRO A 227 0.34 -42.45 20.18
C PRO A 227 -0.90 -43.14 19.59
N PRO A 228 -1.99 -43.32 20.35
CA PRO A 228 -3.19 -43.99 19.87
C PRO A 228 -3.98 -43.14 18.85
N SER A 229 -3.73 -41.83 18.79
CA SER A 229 -4.29 -40.92 17.79
C SER A 229 -3.26 -39.84 17.44
N ILE A 230 -3.14 -39.56 16.14
CA ILE A 230 -2.32 -38.47 15.60
C ILE A 230 -3.25 -37.57 14.79
N VAL A 231 -3.30 -36.29 15.15
CA VAL A 231 -4.05 -35.26 14.44
C VAL A 231 -3.06 -34.37 13.71
N TYR A 232 -3.36 -34.05 12.45
CA TYR A 232 -2.57 -33.11 11.66
C TYR A 232 -3.31 -31.79 11.56
N LYS A 233 -2.58 -30.69 11.78
CA LYS A 233 -3.08 -29.33 11.57
C LYS A 233 -2.03 -28.52 10.82
N TYR A 234 -2.52 -27.66 9.95
CA TYR A 234 -1.72 -26.74 9.16
C TYR A 234 -2.18 -25.33 9.47
N MET A 235 -1.25 -24.39 9.53
CA MET A 235 -1.54 -22.98 9.69
C MET A 235 -0.49 -22.13 8.99
N ASN A 236 -0.91 -20.97 8.50
CA ASN A 236 -0.06 -19.98 7.87
C ASN A 236 0.16 -18.78 8.81
N ILE A 237 1.38 -18.25 8.85
CA ILE A 237 1.75 -17.04 9.59
C ILE A 237 2.62 -16.15 8.69
N LEU A 238 2.44 -14.83 8.80
CA LEU A 238 3.33 -13.85 8.15
C LEU A 238 4.75 -13.88 8.73
N SER A 239 5.74 -13.62 7.89
CA SER A 239 7.13 -13.49 8.31
C SER A 239 7.30 -12.32 9.29
N GLY A 240 8.21 -12.43 10.24
CA GLY A 240 8.58 -11.30 11.11
C GLY A 240 7.48 -10.82 12.05
N ARG A 241 6.44 -11.63 12.30
CA ARG A 241 5.37 -11.29 13.25
C ARG A 241 5.95 -10.94 14.62
N SER A 242 5.37 -9.91 15.26
CA SER A 242 5.77 -9.46 16.58
C SER A 242 5.59 -10.55 17.64
N VAL A 243 6.46 -10.55 18.65
CA VAL A 243 6.47 -11.52 19.75
C VAL A 243 6.46 -10.83 21.11
N PRO A 244 5.92 -11.48 22.18
CA PRO A 244 5.30 -12.80 22.18
C PRO A 244 3.93 -12.82 21.49
N ALA A 245 3.61 -13.91 20.80
CA ALA A 245 2.35 -14.06 20.08
C ALA A 245 1.72 -15.43 20.29
N ASP A 246 0.44 -15.43 20.67
CA ASP A 246 -0.41 -16.62 20.77
C ASP A 246 -0.77 -17.09 19.35
N ILE A 247 -0.45 -18.33 19.00
CA ILE A 247 -0.62 -18.83 17.63
C ILE A 247 -1.53 -20.05 17.52
N PHE A 248 -1.64 -20.89 18.56
CA PHE A 248 -2.47 -22.08 18.49
C PHE A 248 -2.93 -22.53 19.88
N GLN A 249 -4.23 -22.70 20.08
CA GLN A 249 -4.78 -23.24 21.32
C GLN A 249 -5.07 -24.73 21.16
N ILE A 250 -4.45 -25.56 22.00
CA ILE A 250 -4.81 -26.97 22.15
C ILE A 250 -5.84 -27.11 23.27
N GLN A 251 -6.88 -27.91 23.03
CA GLN A 251 -7.95 -28.15 23.99
C GLN A 251 -8.33 -29.64 24.05
N ALA A 252 -8.53 -30.16 25.26
CA ALA A 252 -9.01 -31.50 25.52
C ALA A 252 -10.52 -31.60 25.24
N THR A 253 -10.94 -32.63 24.50
CA THR A 253 -12.35 -32.86 24.13
C THR A 253 -13.13 -33.67 25.18
N ASN A 254 -12.47 -34.55 25.94
CA ASN A 254 -13.08 -35.34 27.00
C ASN A 254 -12.62 -34.84 28.38
N VAL A 255 -13.52 -34.15 29.08
CA VAL A 255 -13.29 -33.62 30.43
C VAL A 255 -14.04 -34.51 31.42
N TYR A 256 -13.37 -35.50 31.99
CA TYR A 256 -13.93 -36.21 33.13
C TYR A 256 -13.73 -35.35 34.38
N ALA A 257 -14.69 -35.36 35.31
CA ALA A 257 -14.70 -34.49 36.49
C ALA A 257 -13.39 -34.54 37.33
N ASN A 258 -12.60 -35.62 37.19
CA ASN A 258 -11.33 -35.83 37.90
C ASN A 258 -10.13 -36.11 36.97
N SER A 259 -10.18 -35.75 35.68
CA SER A 259 -9.04 -35.94 34.78
C SER A 259 -8.03 -34.80 34.86
N VAL A 260 -6.74 -35.11 35.03
CA VAL A 260 -5.64 -34.15 34.94
C VAL A 260 -5.06 -34.19 33.54
N ASN A 261 -5.07 -33.06 32.83
CA ASN A 261 -4.48 -32.93 31.50
C ASN A 261 -3.12 -32.25 31.59
N THR A 262 -2.14 -32.84 30.93
CA THR A 262 -0.78 -32.29 30.79
C THR A 262 -0.50 -32.08 29.31
N PHE A 263 0.05 -30.90 28.99
CA PHE A 263 0.40 -30.50 27.63
C PHE A 263 1.90 -30.29 27.55
N ARG A 264 2.56 -30.83 26.52
CA ARG A 264 3.99 -30.65 26.29
C ARG A 264 4.34 -30.59 24.81
N ILE A 265 5.41 -29.87 24.49
CA ILE A 265 6.03 -29.91 23.17
C ILE A 265 6.93 -31.15 23.16
N LYS A 266 6.65 -32.09 22.26
CA LYS A 266 7.35 -33.38 22.14
C LYS A 266 8.60 -33.26 21.25
N SER A 267 8.50 -32.53 20.14
CA SER A 267 9.57 -32.32 19.15
C SER A 267 9.31 -31.08 18.29
N GLY A 268 10.33 -30.61 17.57
CA GLY A 268 10.20 -29.49 16.62
C GLY A 268 10.32 -28.10 17.25
N ASN A 269 11.06 -27.98 18.35
CA ASN A 269 11.28 -26.73 19.07
C ASN A 269 12.73 -26.61 19.58
N GLU A 270 13.68 -27.11 18.79
CA GLU A 270 15.11 -27.14 19.11
C GLU A 270 15.69 -25.72 19.23
N GLY A 271 15.18 -24.77 18.45
CA GLY A 271 15.57 -23.36 18.49
C GLY A 271 14.86 -22.53 19.56
N ARG A 272 13.98 -23.15 20.36
CA ARG A 272 13.17 -22.52 21.42
C ARG A 272 12.31 -21.37 20.91
N GLU A 273 11.82 -21.47 19.69
CA GLU A 273 10.90 -20.52 19.06
C GLU A 273 9.50 -20.53 19.72
N PHE A 274 9.16 -21.62 20.41
CA PHE A 274 7.85 -21.83 21.01
C PHE A 274 7.93 -22.20 22.49
N TYR A 275 6.88 -21.85 23.22
CA TYR A 275 6.59 -22.46 24.53
C TYR A 275 5.09 -22.67 24.69
N LEU A 276 4.71 -23.55 25.62
CA LEU A 276 3.32 -23.75 25.99
C LEU A 276 2.98 -22.96 27.25
N ARG A 277 1.98 -22.10 27.16
CA ARG A 277 1.38 -21.41 28.29
C ARG A 277 0.07 -22.10 28.64
N ARG A 278 -0.08 -22.58 29.88
CA ARG A 278 -1.34 -23.18 30.34
C ARG A 278 -2.44 -22.11 30.38
N SER A 279 -3.53 -22.34 29.67
CA SER A 279 -4.69 -21.44 29.63
C SER A 279 -5.78 -21.89 30.61
N SER A 280 -5.98 -23.20 30.78
CA SER A 280 -6.94 -23.77 31.72
C SER A 280 -6.53 -25.19 32.16
N ASN A 281 -7.41 -25.91 32.85
CA ASN A 281 -7.22 -27.33 33.15
C ASN A 281 -7.41 -28.25 31.93
N VAL A 282 -7.94 -27.71 30.85
CA VAL A 282 -8.28 -28.45 29.62
C VAL A 282 -7.67 -27.83 28.38
N SER A 283 -6.90 -26.75 28.50
CA SER A 283 -6.29 -26.08 27.36
C SER A 283 -4.94 -25.44 27.65
N ALA A 284 -4.12 -25.37 26.61
CA ALA A 284 -2.84 -24.67 26.59
C ALA A 284 -2.70 -23.88 25.28
N MET A 285 -2.00 -22.76 25.35
CA MET A 285 -1.69 -21.91 24.22
C MET A 285 -0.23 -22.13 23.80
N LEU A 286 0.00 -22.40 22.52
CA LEU A 286 1.30 -22.33 21.89
C LEU A 286 1.63 -20.87 21.62
N VAL A 287 2.74 -20.41 22.17
CA VAL A 287 3.17 -19.01 22.11
C VAL A 287 4.53 -18.93 21.45
N MET A 288 4.68 -18.02 20.48
CA MET A 288 5.96 -17.69 19.86
C MET A 288 6.81 -16.81 20.78
N THR A 289 8.09 -17.15 20.92
CA THR A 289 9.08 -16.37 21.68
C THR A 289 10.00 -15.56 20.78
N LYS A 290 10.12 -15.96 19.51
CA LYS A 290 11.00 -15.35 18.51
C LYS A 290 10.22 -15.12 17.21
N PRO A 291 10.48 -14.02 16.47
CA PRO A 291 9.92 -13.83 15.15
C PRO A 291 10.36 -14.98 14.25
N LEU A 292 9.41 -15.58 13.53
CA LEU A 292 9.73 -16.61 12.54
C LEU A 292 10.03 -15.93 11.20
N THR A 293 11.07 -16.37 10.53
CA THR A 293 11.45 -15.88 9.21
C THR A 293 11.14 -16.94 8.16
N GLY A 294 10.35 -16.56 7.16
CA GLY A 294 10.05 -17.42 6.02
C GLY A 294 10.92 -17.11 4.78
N PRO A 295 10.73 -17.85 3.67
CA PRO A 295 9.79 -18.97 3.56
C PRO A 295 10.31 -20.21 4.28
N ARG A 296 9.59 -20.70 5.30
CA ARG A 296 10.02 -21.85 6.12
C ARG A 296 8.85 -22.55 6.77
N GLU A 297 8.97 -23.86 6.91
CA GLU A 297 8.03 -24.68 7.69
C GLU A 297 8.61 -25.08 9.03
N TYR A 298 7.76 -25.01 10.06
CA TYR A 298 8.03 -25.51 11.39
C TYR A 298 7.04 -26.63 11.68
N VAL A 299 7.54 -27.84 11.93
CA VAL A 299 6.71 -28.99 12.30
C VAL A 299 6.87 -29.22 13.79
N VAL A 300 5.85 -28.85 14.56
CA VAL A 300 5.85 -28.96 16.02
C VAL A 300 4.91 -30.07 16.45
N ASP A 301 5.43 -31.05 17.18
CA ASP A 301 4.60 -32.12 17.74
C ASP A 301 4.19 -31.75 19.18
N LEU A 302 2.89 -31.57 19.40
CA LEU A 302 2.30 -31.28 20.71
C LEU A 302 1.64 -32.54 21.25
N GLU A 303 1.97 -32.91 22.48
CA GLU A 303 1.38 -34.07 23.14
C GLU A 303 0.48 -33.64 24.29
N MET A 304 -0.74 -34.17 24.29
CA MET A 304 -1.67 -34.10 25.41
C MET A 304 -1.72 -35.47 26.08
N VAL A 305 -1.53 -35.50 27.40
CA VAL A 305 -1.69 -36.70 28.22
C VAL A 305 -2.77 -36.44 29.25
N SER A 306 -3.77 -37.31 29.30
CA SER A 306 -4.86 -37.25 30.28
C SER A 306 -4.75 -38.42 31.25
N HIS A 307 -4.82 -38.12 32.54
CA HIS A 307 -4.77 -39.08 33.64
C HIS A 307 -6.07 -39.06 34.44
N ASN A 308 -6.67 -40.23 34.69
CA ASN A 308 -7.83 -40.40 35.58
C ASN A 308 -7.44 -41.14 36.88
N VAL A 309 -8.25 -41.00 37.94
CA VAL A 309 -8.14 -41.63 39.26
C VAL A 309 -7.99 -43.16 39.19
N MET A 310 -8.56 -43.79 38.15
CA MET A 310 -8.44 -45.23 37.87
C MET A 310 -7.15 -45.61 37.12
N ASN A 311 -6.14 -44.74 37.06
CA ASN A 311 -4.90 -44.89 36.30
C ASN A 311 -5.06 -45.05 34.78
N TYR A 312 -6.23 -44.71 34.22
CA TYR A 312 -6.40 -44.67 32.77
C TYR A 312 -5.57 -43.52 32.18
N ARG A 313 -4.61 -43.87 31.32
CA ARG A 313 -3.74 -42.94 30.62
C ARG A 313 -4.13 -42.92 29.14
N SER A 314 -4.65 -41.79 28.68
CA SER A 314 -4.83 -41.53 27.25
C SER A 314 -3.79 -40.51 26.80
N SER A 315 -3.23 -40.70 25.61
CA SER A 315 -2.37 -39.71 24.97
C SER A 315 -2.89 -39.39 23.57
N SER A 316 -2.72 -38.13 23.16
CA SER A 316 -3.02 -37.69 21.80
C SER A 316 -1.84 -36.86 21.32
N LEU A 317 -1.40 -37.12 20.08
CA LEU A 317 -0.36 -36.35 19.43
C LEU A 317 -1.01 -35.43 18.39
N LEU A 318 -0.67 -34.15 18.43
CA LEU A 318 -1.02 -33.17 17.42
C LEU A 318 0.27 -32.76 16.71
N ARG A 319 0.36 -33.06 15.41
CA ARG A 319 1.40 -32.51 14.55
C ARG A 319 0.90 -31.22 13.92
N LEU A 320 1.48 -30.10 14.35
CA LEU A 320 1.17 -28.78 13.84
C LEU A 320 2.26 -28.34 12.86
N THR A 321 1.90 -28.17 11.59
CA THR A 321 2.76 -27.59 10.57
C THR A 321 2.44 -26.10 10.45
N ILE A 322 3.40 -25.27 10.84
CA ILE A 322 3.34 -23.82 10.75
C ILE A 322 4.14 -23.39 9.52
N ILE A 323 3.46 -22.81 8.55
CA ILE A 323 4.04 -22.36 7.29
C ILE A 323 4.21 -20.85 7.37
N VAL A 324 5.46 -20.40 7.30
CA VAL A 324 5.80 -18.98 7.39
C VAL A 324 6.04 -18.48 5.97
N GLY A 325 5.25 -17.49 5.56
CA GLY A 325 5.38 -16.86 4.25
C GLY A 325 6.71 -16.12 4.08
N PRO A 326 7.13 -15.80 2.84
CA PRO A 326 8.39 -15.11 2.58
C PRO A 326 8.36 -13.64 3.01
N TYR A 327 7.18 -13.02 3.03
CA TYR A 327 6.99 -11.60 3.30
C TYR A 327 6.29 -11.34 4.65
N SER A 328 6.46 -10.13 5.18
CA SER A 328 6.01 -9.73 6.52
C SER A 328 4.79 -8.81 6.54
N PHE A 329 4.31 -8.40 5.36
CA PHE A 329 3.25 -7.39 5.21
C PHE A 329 1.90 -8.01 4.86
#